data_AF-A0A353TE03-F1
#
_entry.id   AF-A0A353TE03-F1
#
_cell.length_a   1.000
_cell.length_b   1.000
_cell.length_c   1.000
_cell.angle_alpha   90.00
_cell.angle_beta   90.00
_cell.angle_gamma   90.00
#
_symmetry.space_group_name_H-M   'P 1'
#
loop_
_entity.id
_entity.type
_entity.pdbx_description
1 polymer ?
#
loop_
_entity_poly.entity_id
_entity_poly.type
_entity_poly.pdbx_seq_one_letter_code
_entity_poly.pdbx_strand_id
1 'polypeptide(L)'
;MKTKTFFQTICIVAISMLFVISCNRDDHISLTKEEIQEIETYNPQLLIENFAAALAKVFSENKEIRELVKDEALKMIDDDYDVLYILVKDVKLKDNSTLESNLSKYLPREKLSQLIQEIPTLTIFVPELIDDAFSAVKWDTDLDIPKVAFIDKENNVHYIDSFGDKKTFAHNEIPLFPIVVLKKSERIVLKSSKLRSSIQDNVTVIRANNGLEFVFDDEIYDNIKPKQILTRLGANTDIPSNMNKMFDAKRFKDQVNIWQRDYIYYDINSVTGRGSFNENFGEHIYSFQLLGDPNGAYNGISDQTGDPRYNSSFVTGPRGSTPIWTDGEFEFWVNVKLASKTAVGDGIRKKFKAKGEQLFDLDIYYPPRGSGTAFVRGVSKTKKFFLPQPMYLFSWDLEKFSETVKITIEEQDDPETITNSEKTTSTFATNFEFNASIGEKEKVGAKFGATSTESKEVFYSVVTTKNADPLGDVYIAFGHDVIISEQLVDNNLITPTGETQRPPTHYPNYQPAFNPSYISGDSYKIEVATLQLY
;
A
#
# COMPACT_ATOMS: atom_id res chain seq x y z
N MET A 1 55.42 -11.34 -46.33
CA MET A 1 55.56 -11.47 -47.81
C MET A 1 54.27 -12.10 -48.34
N LYS A 2 53.88 -11.72 -49.56
CA LYS A 2 52.61 -11.95 -50.25
C LYS A 2 51.94 -13.35 -50.10
N THR A 3 50.61 -13.29 -50.24
CA THR A 3 49.72 -14.16 -51.06
C THR A 3 49.08 -15.45 -50.51
N LYS A 4 47.75 -15.50 -50.77
CA LYS A 4 46.94 -16.61 -51.30
C LYS A 4 46.55 -17.73 -50.32
N THR A 5 45.28 -17.76 -49.91
CA THR A 5 44.18 -18.60 -50.48
C THR A 5 44.53 -20.08 -50.58
N PHE A 6 43.80 -20.95 -49.86
CA PHE A 6 42.86 -21.94 -50.44
C PHE A 6 42.38 -22.95 -49.36
N PHE A 7 41.05 -23.05 -49.24
CA PHE A 7 40.23 -24.26 -49.07
C PHE A 7 40.26 -25.17 -47.81
N GLN A 8 39.06 -25.22 -47.20
CA GLN A 8 38.22 -26.38 -46.82
C GLN A 8 38.77 -27.37 -45.77
N THR A 9 38.04 -27.77 -44.72
CA THR A 9 36.88 -28.69 -44.83
C THR A 9 36.16 -28.88 -43.46
N ILE A 10 34.84 -28.62 -43.43
CA ILE A 10 33.71 -29.34 -42.77
C ILE A 10 33.58 -29.41 -41.22
N CYS A 11 32.46 -28.87 -40.68
CA CYS A 11 31.31 -29.67 -40.17
C CYS A 11 30.13 -28.78 -39.68
N ILE A 12 29.05 -28.77 -40.48
CA ILE A 12 27.62 -29.02 -40.13
C ILE A 12 27.03 -28.29 -38.91
N VAL A 13 26.11 -27.34 -39.13
CA VAL A 13 24.70 -27.43 -38.66
C VAL A 13 23.78 -26.80 -39.70
N ALA A 14 22.72 -27.55 -39.98
CA ALA A 14 21.78 -27.48 -41.07
C ALA A 14 20.47 -26.76 -40.70
N ILE A 15 19.98 -25.97 -41.67
CA ILE A 15 18.59 -25.97 -42.22
C ILE A 15 17.54 -25.25 -41.34
N SER A 16 16.71 -24.31 -41.84
CA SER A 16 16.05 -24.12 -43.15
C SER A 16 15.57 -22.64 -43.24
N MET A 17 15.81 -21.85 -44.32
CA MET A 17 15.14 -21.85 -45.66
C MET A 17 13.66 -21.41 -45.62
N LEU A 18 13.06 -20.59 -46.51
CA LEU A 18 13.37 -20.03 -47.84
C LEU A 18 12.33 -18.87 -48.09
N PHE A 19 12.66 -17.67 -48.64
CA PHE A 19 12.62 -17.26 -50.08
C PHE A 19 11.19 -17.26 -50.71
N VAL A 20 10.74 -16.40 -51.65
CA VAL A 20 11.27 -15.32 -52.51
C VAL A 20 10.08 -14.44 -52.96
N ILE A 21 10.39 -13.20 -53.37
CA ILE A 21 9.56 -12.28 -54.18
C ILE A 21 9.51 -12.74 -55.65
N SER A 22 8.38 -12.50 -56.33
CA SER A 22 8.33 -12.37 -57.80
C SER A 22 7.28 -11.32 -58.18
N CYS A 23 7.68 -10.30 -58.95
CA CYS A 23 6.80 -9.29 -59.55
C CYS A 23 6.60 -9.61 -61.04
N ASN A 24 5.37 -9.45 -61.54
CA ASN A 24 5.10 -9.10 -62.93
C ASN A 24 3.91 -8.13 -63.03
N ARG A 25 3.96 -7.26 -64.04
CA ARG A 25 3.18 -6.03 -64.25
C ARG A 25 1.89 -6.25 -65.05
N ASP A 26 0.91 -5.39 -64.73
CA ASP A 26 -0.20 -4.82 -65.51
C ASP A 26 -1.23 -5.72 -66.20
N ASP A 27 -2.48 -5.69 -65.69
CA ASP A 27 -3.67 -5.46 -66.51
C ASP A 27 -4.82 -4.87 -65.68
N HIS A 28 -5.48 -3.88 -66.26
CA HIS A 28 -6.57 -3.09 -65.68
C HIS A 28 -7.83 -3.92 -65.42
N ILE A 29 -8.34 -3.88 -64.18
CA ILE A 29 -9.75 -4.13 -63.90
C ILE A 29 -10.27 -2.93 -63.10
N SER A 30 -11.04 -2.07 -63.78
CA SER A 30 -11.88 -1.07 -63.13
C SER A 30 -12.97 -1.79 -62.34
N LEU A 31 -12.83 -1.81 -61.02
CA LEU A 31 -13.94 -2.08 -60.12
C LEU A 31 -14.45 -0.74 -59.60
N THR A 32 -15.71 -0.49 -59.91
CA THR A 32 -16.52 0.65 -59.52
C THR A 32 -16.57 0.82 -58.01
N LYS A 33 -16.57 2.08 -57.58
CA LYS A 33 -16.92 2.53 -56.23
C LYS A 33 -18.23 1.84 -55.78
N GLU A 34 -18.13 0.86 -54.91
CA GLU A 34 -19.08 0.51 -53.84
C GLU A 34 -18.57 -0.78 -53.19
N GLU A 35 -18.59 -0.83 -51.86
CA GLU A 35 -18.10 -1.93 -50.98
C GLU A 35 -16.58 -1.94 -50.69
N ILE A 36 -16.11 -0.94 -49.95
CA ILE A 36 -15.04 -1.16 -48.96
C ILE A 36 -15.72 -1.18 -47.59
N GLN A 37 -15.82 -2.38 -47.01
CA GLN A 37 -16.14 -2.58 -45.60
C GLN A 37 -14.97 -2.01 -44.79
N GLU A 38 -15.21 -0.95 -44.01
CA GLU A 38 -14.22 -0.40 -43.09
C GLU A 38 -13.81 -1.48 -42.08
N ILE A 39 -12.55 -1.90 -42.14
CA ILE A 39 -11.91 -2.65 -41.06
C ILE A 39 -11.69 -1.64 -39.93
N GLU A 40 -12.60 -1.60 -38.95
CA GLU A 40 -12.38 -0.86 -37.70
C GLU A 40 -11.03 -1.30 -37.12
N THR A 41 -10.08 -0.37 -37.06
CA THR A 41 -8.79 -0.61 -36.41
C THR A 41 -9.05 -0.75 -34.91
N TYR A 42 -8.72 -1.92 -34.36
CA TYR A 42 -8.92 -2.25 -32.95
C TYR A 42 -8.24 -1.22 -32.03
N ASN A 43 -9.04 -0.52 -31.21
CA ASN A 43 -8.54 0.50 -30.26
C ASN A 43 -9.18 0.30 -28.87
N PRO A 44 -8.46 -0.24 -27.88
CA PRO A 44 -8.96 -0.43 -26.51
C PRO A 44 -9.53 0.85 -25.87
N GLN A 45 -9.02 2.02 -26.27
CA GLN A 45 -9.50 3.31 -25.77
C GLN A 45 -10.94 3.60 -26.20
N LEU A 46 -11.27 3.21 -27.43
CA LEU A 46 -12.62 3.39 -27.98
C LEU A 46 -13.63 2.52 -27.22
N LEU A 47 -13.19 1.38 -26.65
CA LEU A 47 -14.05 0.55 -25.79
C LEU A 47 -14.42 1.26 -24.49
N ILE A 48 -13.46 1.93 -23.83
CA ILE A 48 -13.72 2.71 -22.60
C ILE A 48 -14.64 3.89 -22.90
N GLU A 49 -14.37 4.64 -23.98
CA GLU A 49 -15.20 5.80 -24.38
C GLU A 49 -16.64 5.37 -24.70
N ASN A 50 -16.83 4.30 -25.46
CA ASN A 50 -18.15 3.76 -25.78
C ASN A 50 -18.86 3.23 -24.52
N PHE A 51 -18.13 2.60 -23.60
CA PHE A 51 -18.68 2.17 -22.32
C PHE A 51 -19.08 3.36 -21.46
N ALA A 52 -18.28 4.43 -21.42
CA ALA A 52 -18.60 5.66 -20.70
C ALA A 52 -19.90 6.29 -21.21
N ALA A 53 -20.06 6.39 -22.53
CA ALA A 53 -21.28 6.91 -23.15
C ALA A 53 -22.52 6.04 -22.83
N ALA A 54 -22.37 4.71 -22.88
CA ALA A 54 -23.45 3.79 -22.52
C ALA A 54 -23.82 3.89 -21.04
N LEU A 55 -22.82 3.96 -20.15
CA LEU A 55 -23.02 4.05 -18.71
C LEU A 55 -23.68 5.38 -18.32
N ALA A 56 -23.29 6.51 -18.92
CA ALA A 56 -23.92 7.81 -18.69
C ALA A 56 -25.42 7.80 -19.04
N LYS A 57 -25.80 7.14 -20.14
CA LYS A 57 -27.21 6.94 -20.51
C LYS A 57 -27.95 6.05 -19.51
N VAL A 58 -27.37 4.90 -19.16
CA VAL A 58 -27.95 3.98 -18.18
C VAL A 58 -28.15 4.68 -16.83
N PHE A 59 -27.19 5.47 -16.37
CA PHE A 59 -27.33 6.26 -15.15
C PHE A 59 -28.42 7.32 -15.26
N SER A 60 -28.75 7.85 -16.42
CA SER A 60 -29.87 8.79 -16.53
C SER A 60 -31.25 8.11 -16.46
N GLU A 61 -31.33 6.85 -16.89
CA GLU A 61 -32.60 6.14 -17.05
C GLU A 61 -32.95 5.23 -15.88
N ASN A 62 -31.94 4.73 -15.16
CA ASN A 62 -32.13 3.68 -14.17
C ASN A 62 -31.57 4.08 -12.79
N LYS A 63 -32.48 4.46 -11.89
CA LYS A 63 -32.16 4.78 -10.50
C LYS A 63 -31.58 3.57 -9.75
N GLU A 64 -32.13 2.38 -9.94
CA GLU A 64 -31.67 1.18 -9.21
C GLU A 64 -30.23 0.83 -9.56
N ILE A 65 -29.75 1.18 -10.76
CA ILE A 65 -28.34 1.04 -11.13
C ILE A 65 -27.46 2.07 -10.39
N ARG A 66 -27.94 3.31 -10.21
CA ARG A 66 -27.24 4.29 -9.37
C ARG A 66 -27.16 3.82 -7.92
N GLU A 67 -28.25 3.26 -7.39
CA GLU A 67 -28.30 2.64 -6.06
C GLU A 67 -27.30 1.46 -5.94
N LEU A 68 -27.27 0.56 -6.93
CA LEU A 68 -26.32 -0.55 -6.96
C LEU A 68 -24.86 -0.06 -6.91
N VAL A 69 -24.48 0.90 -7.75
CA VAL A 69 -23.11 1.42 -7.78
C VAL A 69 -22.77 2.12 -6.46
N LYS A 70 -23.69 2.93 -5.92
CA LYS A 70 -23.51 3.58 -4.62
C LYS A 70 -23.30 2.56 -3.49
N ASP A 71 -24.17 1.55 -3.40
CA ASP A 71 -24.13 0.54 -2.33
C ASP A 71 -22.86 -0.30 -2.40
N GLU A 72 -22.36 -0.59 -3.60
CA GLU A 72 -21.11 -1.32 -3.80
C GLU A 72 -19.88 -0.45 -3.48
N ALA A 73 -19.90 0.83 -3.87
CA ALA A 73 -18.83 1.78 -3.56
C ALA A 73 -18.69 1.97 -2.04
N LEU A 74 -19.80 2.05 -1.30
CA LEU A 74 -19.81 2.20 0.16
C LEU A 74 -19.23 1.01 0.93
N LYS A 75 -19.01 -0.14 0.28
CA LYS A 75 -18.32 -1.27 0.91
C LYS A 75 -16.81 -1.04 1.00
N MET A 76 -16.27 -0.15 0.18
CA MET A 76 -14.85 0.18 0.10
C MET A 76 -13.97 -1.06 0.09
N ILE A 77 -14.22 -2.00 -0.83
CA ILE A 77 -13.63 -3.35 -0.77
C ILE A 77 -12.10 -3.34 -0.83
N ASP A 78 -11.51 -2.31 -1.44
CA ASP A 78 -10.08 -2.05 -1.54
C ASP A 78 -9.63 -0.78 -0.78
N ASP A 79 -10.42 -0.36 0.21
CA ASP A 79 -10.31 0.92 0.94
C ASP A 79 -10.52 2.19 0.08
N ASP A 80 -11.05 2.07 -1.14
CA ASP A 80 -11.53 3.20 -1.96
C ASP A 80 -13.01 3.02 -2.34
N TYR A 81 -13.66 4.05 -2.86
CA TYR A 81 -15.03 3.95 -3.40
C TYR A 81 -15.08 3.32 -4.80
N ASP A 82 -14.31 2.25 -4.98
CA ASP A 82 -14.13 1.53 -6.22
C ASP A 82 -15.15 0.40 -6.39
N VAL A 83 -15.82 0.40 -7.55
CA VAL A 83 -16.77 -0.65 -7.94
C VAL A 83 -16.23 -1.42 -9.13
N LEU A 84 -15.73 -2.63 -8.87
CA LEU A 84 -15.24 -3.51 -9.94
C LEU A 84 -16.41 -3.98 -10.81
N TYR A 85 -16.46 -3.51 -12.07
CA TYR A 85 -17.59 -3.72 -12.98
C TYR A 85 -17.99 -5.19 -13.10
N ILE A 86 -17.00 -6.08 -13.17
CA ILE A 86 -17.20 -7.53 -13.33
C ILE A 86 -17.99 -8.18 -12.18
N LEU A 87 -17.94 -7.60 -10.98
CA LEU A 87 -18.65 -8.12 -9.80
C LEU A 87 -20.12 -7.71 -9.79
N VAL A 88 -20.43 -6.56 -10.39
CA VAL A 88 -21.76 -5.94 -10.33
C VAL A 88 -22.57 -6.13 -11.61
N LYS A 89 -21.93 -6.46 -12.74
CA LYS A 89 -22.57 -6.50 -14.07
C LYS A 89 -23.79 -7.42 -14.15
N ASP A 90 -23.79 -8.51 -13.37
CA ASP A 90 -24.82 -9.56 -13.35
C ASP A 90 -25.76 -9.49 -12.13
N VAL A 91 -25.60 -8.48 -11.27
CA VAL A 91 -26.47 -8.32 -10.10
C VAL A 91 -27.89 -8.03 -10.60
N LYS A 92 -28.86 -8.82 -10.11
CA LYS A 92 -30.27 -8.68 -10.48
C LYS A 92 -30.91 -7.53 -9.73
N LEU A 93 -31.49 -6.60 -10.48
CA LEU A 93 -32.33 -5.50 -10.01
C LEU A 93 -33.75 -6.00 -9.70
N LYS A 94 -34.63 -5.11 -9.19
CA LYS A 94 -35.98 -5.52 -8.79
C LYS A 94 -36.84 -6.02 -9.96
N ASP A 95 -36.57 -5.51 -11.16
CA ASP A 95 -37.24 -5.92 -12.40
C ASP A 95 -36.58 -7.15 -13.09
N ASN A 96 -35.63 -7.81 -12.41
CA ASN A 96 -34.77 -8.88 -12.94
C ASN A 96 -33.81 -8.48 -14.07
N SER A 97 -33.75 -7.20 -14.45
CA SER A 97 -32.68 -6.71 -15.30
C SER A 97 -31.36 -6.65 -14.52
N THR A 98 -30.25 -6.54 -15.23
CA THR A 98 -28.91 -6.35 -14.67
C THR A 98 -28.25 -5.10 -15.24
N LEU A 99 -27.16 -4.64 -14.64
CA LEU A 99 -26.34 -3.56 -15.20
C LEU A 99 -25.91 -3.87 -16.65
N GLU A 100 -25.41 -5.08 -16.91
CA GLU A 100 -25.00 -5.49 -18.26
C GLU A 100 -26.17 -5.49 -19.25
N SER A 101 -27.35 -5.94 -18.82
CA SER A 101 -28.54 -5.93 -19.69
C SER A 101 -28.98 -4.50 -20.05
N ASN A 102 -28.84 -3.54 -19.14
CA ASN A 102 -29.16 -2.13 -19.39
C ASN A 102 -28.10 -1.47 -20.26
N LEU A 103 -26.82 -1.75 -20.03
CA LEU A 103 -25.73 -1.31 -20.91
C LEU A 103 -25.89 -1.85 -22.34
N SER A 104 -26.39 -3.08 -22.48
CA SER A 104 -26.57 -3.72 -23.79
C SER A 104 -27.60 -3.04 -24.72
N LYS A 105 -28.38 -2.08 -24.19
CA LYS A 105 -29.26 -1.20 -24.99
C LYS A 105 -28.47 -0.16 -25.79
N TYR A 106 -27.27 0.21 -25.33
CA TYR A 106 -26.44 1.29 -25.88
C TYR A 106 -25.08 0.82 -26.40
N LEU A 107 -24.60 -0.34 -25.94
CA LEU A 107 -23.34 -0.93 -26.36
C LEU A 107 -23.55 -2.43 -26.68
N PRO A 108 -23.20 -2.93 -27.87
CA PRO A 108 -23.37 -4.34 -28.22
C PRO A 108 -22.68 -5.28 -27.21
N ARG A 109 -23.30 -6.44 -26.95
CA ARG A 109 -22.79 -7.42 -25.98
C ARG A 109 -21.41 -7.95 -26.35
N GLU A 110 -21.10 -7.99 -27.64
CA GLU A 110 -19.78 -8.38 -28.16
C GLU A 110 -18.70 -7.38 -27.69
N LYS A 111 -19.00 -6.08 -27.72
CA LYS A 111 -18.08 -5.03 -27.25
C LYS A 111 -17.96 -5.02 -25.73
N LEU A 112 -19.04 -5.32 -25.00
CA LEU A 112 -19.01 -5.52 -23.54
C LEU A 112 -18.14 -6.72 -23.15
N SER A 113 -18.26 -7.83 -23.89
CA SER A 113 -17.44 -9.03 -23.69
C SER A 113 -15.96 -8.75 -23.99
N GLN A 114 -15.69 -8.00 -25.06
CA GLN A 114 -14.34 -7.57 -25.43
C GLN A 114 -13.73 -6.65 -24.36
N LEU A 115 -14.50 -5.71 -23.81
CA LEU A 115 -14.06 -4.84 -22.72
C LEU A 115 -13.62 -5.64 -21.49
N ILE A 116 -14.39 -6.65 -21.09
CA ILE A 116 -14.06 -7.54 -19.97
C ILE A 116 -12.79 -8.35 -20.25
N GLN A 117 -12.62 -8.83 -21.49
CA GLN A 117 -11.44 -9.60 -21.87
C GLN A 117 -10.15 -8.77 -21.80
N GLU A 118 -10.24 -7.50 -22.19
CA GLU A 118 -9.08 -6.61 -22.36
C GLU A 118 -8.77 -5.82 -21.08
N ILE A 119 -9.82 -5.51 -20.31
CA ILE A 119 -9.76 -4.74 -19.07
C ILE A 119 -10.63 -5.43 -18.00
N PRO A 120 -10.24 -6.63 -17.54
CA PRO A 120 -11.01 -7.38 -16.55
C PRO A 120 -11.11 -6.66 -15.19
N THR A 121 -10.21 -5.72 -14.93
CA THR A 121 -10.15 -4.88 -13.72
C THR A 121 -10.79 -3.50 -13.91
N LEU A 122 -11.63 -3.32 -14.93
CA LEU A 122 -12.36 -2.06 -15.14
C LEU A 122 -13.20 -1.73 -13.90
N THR A 123 -12.98 -0.52 -13.39
CA THR A 123 -13.53 -0.03 -12.13
C THR A 123 -14.28 1.26 -12.37
N ILE A 124 -15.45 1.35 -11.75
CA ILE A 124 -16.26 2.57 -11.66
C ILE A 124 -15.94 3.19 -10.31
N PHE A 125 -15.10 4.22 -10.31
CA PHE A 125 -14.69 4.97 -9.13
C PHE A 125 -15.68 6.09 -8.84
N VAL A 126 -16.14 6.20 -7.58
CA VAL A 126 -17.03 7.27 -7.12
C VAL A 126 -16.23 8.27 -6.28
N PRO A 127 -15.78 9.41 -6.85
CA PRO A 127 -14.91 10.33 -6.13
C PRO A 127 -15.63 11.06 -5.00
N GLU A 128 -14.90 11.39 -3.93
CA GLU A 128 -15.30 12.44 -3.00
C GLU A 128 -14.83 13.80 -3.51
N LEU A 129 -15.77 14.62 -3.99
CA LEU A 129 -15.52 15.96 -4.47
C LEU A 129 -15.57 16.97 -3.32
N ILE A 130 -14.80 18.05 -3.47
CA ILE A 130 -14.78 19.20 -2.57
C ILE A 130 -16.18 19.85 -2.44
N ASP A 131 -16.33 20.69 -1.43
CA ASP A 131 -17.57 21.46 -1.17
C ASP A 131 -18.84 20.61 -1.06
N ASP A 132 -18.70 19.34 -0.65
CA ASP A 132 -19.79 18.37 -0.60
C ASP A 132 -20.50 18.18 -1.94
N ALA A 133 -19.85 18.50 -3.05
CA ALA A 133 -20.47 18.54 -4.36
C ALA A 133 -20.95 17.16 -4.82
N PHE A 134 -20.21 16.09 -4.49
CA PHE A 134 -20.57 14.71 -4.76
C PHE A 134 -19.67 13.74 -3.98
N SER A 135 -20.22 12.63 -3.50
CA SER A 135 -19.46 11.50 -2.90
C SER A 135 -20.37 10.28 -2.82
N ALA A 136 -19.81 9.07 -2.68
CA ALA A 136 -20.62 7.87 -2.48
C ALA A 136 -21.54 7.98 -1.25
N VAL A 137 -21.06 8.57 -0.15
CA VAL A 137 -21.86 8.76 1.08
C VAL A 137 -23.03 9.71 0.86
N LYS A 138 -22.82 10.82 0.14
CA LYS A 138 -23.81 11.89 -0.05
C LYS A 138 -24.65 11.74 -1.31
N TRP A 139 -24.33 10.79 -2.18
CA TRP A 139 -25.01 10.59 -3.46
C TRP A 139 -26.52 10.38 -3.28
N ASP A 140 -27.33 11.38 -3.66
CA ASP A 140 -28.77 11.24 -3.73
C ASP A 140 -29.13 10.60 -5.07
N THR A 141 -29.39 9.29 -5.07
CA THR A 141 -29.64 8.56 -6.31
C THR A 141 -30.93 8.98 -7.00
N ASP A 142 -31.86 9.70 -6.35
CA ASP A 142 -33.05 10.25 -7.03
C ASP A 142 -32.69 11.48 -7.89
N LEU A 143 -31.81 12.34 -7.38
CA LEU A 143 -31.52 13.66 -7.98
C LEU A 143 -30.20 13.69 -8.76
N ASP A 144 -29.18 13.00 -8.27
CA ASP A 144 -27.83 13.06 -8.81
C ASP A 144 -27.65 12.01 -9.90
N ILE A 145 -27.62 12.49 -11.15
CA ILE A 145 -27.29 11.69 -12.33
C ILE A 145 -25.82 11.97 -12.68
N PRO A 146 -24.90 11.03 -12.41
CA PRO A 146 -23.49 11.26 -12.65
C PRO A 146 -23.17 11.27 -14.14
N LYS A 147 -22.26 12.18 -14.52
CA LYS A 147 -21.50 12.06 -15.77
C LYS A 147 -20.43 10.98 -15.62
N VAL A 148 -19.89 10.49 -16.72
CA VAL A 148 -18.88 9.43 -16.69
C VAL A 148 -17.57 9.94 -17.28
N ALA A 149 -16.53 9.98 -16.46
CA ALA A 149 -15.19 10.41 -16.83
C ALA A 149 -14.28 9.23 -17.20
N PHE A 150 -13.30 9.49 -18.06
CA PHE A 150 -12.25 8.54 -18.42
C PHE A 150 -11.01 9.30 -18.93
N ILE A 151 -9.86 8.63 -18.92
CA ILE A 151 -8.58 9.19 -19.39
C ILE A 151 -8.27 8.66 -20.79
N ASP A 152 -7.83 9.52 -21.71
CA ASP A 152 -7.37 9.13 -23.06
C ASP A 152 -5.90 8.67 -23.10
N LYS A 153 -5.39 8.35 -24.29
CA LYS A 153 -4.01 7.86 -24.45
C LYS A 153 -2.97 8.95 -24.22
N GLU A 154 -3.38 10.20 -24.37
CA GLU A 154 -2.59 11.41 -24.19
C GLU A 154 -2.70 11.96 -22.75
N ASN A 155 -3.29 11.18 -21.83
CA ASN A 155 -3.54 11.53 -20.42
C ASN A 155 -4.46 12.74 -20.21
N ASN A 156 -5.32 13.07 -21.18
CA ASN A 156 -6.38 14.05 -20.96
C ASN A 156 -7.60 13.40 -20.32
N VAL A 157 -8.21 14.11 -19.37
CA VAL A 157 -9.43 13.65 -18.69
C VAL A 157 -10.65 14.15 -19.45
N HIS A 158 -11.45 13.22 -19.96
CA HIS A 158 -12.72 13.50 -20.63
C HIS A 158 -13.88 13.09 -19.73
N TYR A 159 -15.05 13.68 -19.96
CA TYR A 159 -16.32 13.20 -19.41
C TYR A 159 -17.43 13.26 -20.45
N ILE A 160 -18.38 12.34 -20.32
CA ILE A 160 -19.56 12.22 -21.17
C ILE A 160 -20.81 12.36 -20.30
N ASP A 161 -21.76 13.17 -20.75
CA ASP A 161 -23.07 13.29 -20.11
C ASP A 161 -24.12 12.34 -20.72
N SER A 162 -25.34 12.38 -20.17
CA SER A 162 -26.45 11.51 -20.60
C SER A 162 -26.90 11.73 -22.06
N PHE A 163 -26.59 12.89 -22.65
CA PHE A 163 -26.92 13.17 -24.04
C PHE A 163 -25.86 12.61 -25.00
N GLY A 164 -24.70 12.21 -24.48
CA GLY A 164 -23.56 11.74 -25.24
C GLY A 164 -22.57 12.85 -25.58
N ASP A 165 -22.71 14.04 -25.00
CA ASP A 165 -21.78 15.15 -25.25
C ASP A 165 -20.47 14.89 -24.48
N LYS A 166 -19.36 14.79 -25.23
CA LYS A 166 -18.02 14.65 -24.68
C LYS A 166 -17.38 16.02 -24.45
N LYS A 167 -16.82 16.22 -23.25
CA LYS A 167 -16.03 17.40 -22.88
C LYS A 167 -14.72 16.97 -22.22
N THR A 168 -13.73 17.86 -22.24
CA THR A 168 -12.40 17.64 -21.67
C THR A 168 -12.21 18.61 -20.51
N PHE A 169 -11.71 18.12 -19.37
CA PHE A 169 -11.31 18.99 -18.26
C PHE A 169 -10.01 19.72 -18.59
N ALA A 170 -9.91 20.98 -18.18
CA ALA A 170 -8.60 21.63 -18.13
C ALA A 170 -7.76 21.05 -16.98
N HIS A 171 -6.42 21.18 -17.07
CA HIS A 171 -5.46 20.55 -16.13
C HIS A 171 -5.69 20.85 -14.64
N ASN A 172 -6.46 21.90 -14.30
CA ASN A 172 -6.76 22.31 -12.92
C ASN A 172 -8.28 22.43 -12.65
N GLU A 173 -9.12 21.83 -13.48
CA GLU A 173 -10.58 21.88 -13.29
C GLU A 173 -11.04 20.73 -12.42
N ILE A 174 -11.71 21.05 -11.31
CA ILE A 174 -12.34 20.08 -10.42
C ILE A 174 -13.86 20.14 -10.68
N PRO A 175 -14.51 19.01 -11.00
CA PRO A 175 -15.96 19.01 -11.16
C PRO A 175 -16.66 19.34 -9.84
N LEU A 176 -17.72 20.14 -9.91
CA LEU A 176 -18.65 20.39 -8.81
C LEU A 176 -20.05 19.88 -9.14
N PHE A 177 -20.10 18.74 -9.84
CA PHE A 177 -21.32 18.07 -10.25
C PHE A 177 -21.14 16.55 -10.12
N PRO A 178 -22.24 15.78 -10.00
CA PRO A 178 -22.18 14.32 -9.94
C PRO A 178 -21.38 13.71 -11.09
N ILE A 179 -20.38 12.89 -10.74
CA ILE A 179 -19.48 12.27 -11.72
C ILE A 179 -18.93 10.97 -11.15
N VAL A 180 -18.73 9.97 -12.02
CA VAL A 180 -17.93 8.78 -11.70
C VAL A 180 -16.78 8.65 -12.71
N VAL A 181 -15.71 7.95 -12.34
CA VAL A 181 -14.51 7.82 -13.17
C VAL A 181 -14.30 6.36 -13.55
N LEU A 182 -14.02 6.10 -14.83
CA LEU A 182 -13.61 4.79 -15.30
C LEU A 182 -12.09 4.68 -15.24
N LYS A 183 -11.59 3.74 -14.44
CA LYS A 183 -10.16 3.43 -14.32
C LYS A 183 -9.92 1.93 -14.32
N LYS A 184 -8.67 1.52 -14.53
CA LYS A 184 -8.23 0.16 -14.17
C LYS A 184 -7.94 0.14 -12.69
N SER A 185 -8.34 -0.91 -11.98
CA SER A 185 -7.94 -1.04 -10.57
C SER A 185 -6.42 -1.21 -10.47
N GLU A 186 -5.83 -0.42 -9.58
CA GLU A 186 -4.43 -0.52 -9.14
C GLU A 186 -4.27 -1.45 -7.92
N ARG A 187 -5.38 -1.83 -7.27
CA ARG A 187 -5.41 -2.61 -6.02
C ARG A 187 -5.91 -4.03 -6.18
N ILE A 188 -6.73 -4.29 -7.21
CA ILE A 188 -7.33 -5.59 -7.51
C ILE A 188 -6.83 -6.06 -8.87
N VAL A 189 -6.20 -7.23 -8.88
CA VAL A 189 -5.61 -7.83 -10.08
C VAL A 189 -6.25 -9.18 -10.41
N LEU A 190 -6.25 -9.54 -11.69
CA LEU A 190 -6.72 -10.86 -12.12
C LEU A 190 -5.79 -11.95 -11.56
N LYS A 191 -6.38 -12.96 -10.92
CA LYS A 191 -5.63 -14.06 -10.33
C LYS A 191 -4.93 -14.87 -11.42
N SER A 192 -3.62 -14.69 -11.52
CA SER A 192 -2.75 -15.44 -12.41
C SER A 192 -2.31 -16.75 -11.74
N SER A 193 -2.11 -17.80 -12.55
CA SER A 193 -1.54 -19.09 -12.10
C SER A 193 -0.09 -18.99 -11.58
N LYS A 194 0.53 -17.80 -11.65
CA LYS A 194 1.91 -17.52 -11.21
C LYS A 194 2.03 -16.76 -9.88
N LEU A 195 0.94 -16.55 -9.12
CA LEU A 195 1.06 -16.01 -7.76
C LEU A 195 2.08 -16.84 -6.96
N ARG A 196 3.13 -16.17 -6.45
CA ARG A 196 4.26 -16.81 -5.76
C ARG A 196 3.73 -17.67 -4.60
N SER A 197 4.23 -18.89 -4.49
CA SER A 197 3.78 -19.94 -3.57
C SER A 197 3.86 -19.60 -2.06
N SER A 198 4.39 -18.43 -1.68
CA SER A 198 4.51 -18.00 -0.28
C SER A 198 3.27 -17.26 0.24
N ILE A 199 2.27 -16.96 -0.59
CA ILE A 199 1.04 -16.23 -0.21
C ILE A 199 -0.22 -17.14 -0.28
N GLN A 200 -0.05 -18.46 -0.36
CA GLN A 200 -1.15 -19.32 -0.84
C GLN A 200 -2.24 -19.61 0.20
N ASP A 201 -1.96 -19.44 1.50
CA ASP A 201 -2.88 -19.90 2.55
C ASP A 201 -3.84 -18.82 3.12
N ASN A 202 -3.61 -17.52 2.85
CA ASN A 202 -4.41 -16.43 3.45
C ASN A 202 -4.99 -15.38 2.48
N VAL A 203 -4.77 -15.50 1.17
CA VAL A 203 -5.27 -14.51 0.19
C VAL A 203 -6.78 -14.60 0.03
N THR A 204 -7.45 -13.46 0.18
CA THR A 204 -8.87 -13.34 -0.12
C THR A 204 -9.07 -13.39 -1.63
N VAL A 205 -9.75 -14.44 -2.09
CA VAL A 205 -10.10 -14.62 -3.51
C VAL A 205 -11.48 -14.05 -3.75
N ILE A 206 -11.56 -13.02 -4.58
CA ILE A 206 -12.81 -12.42 -5.04
C ILE A 206 -13.24 -13.16 -6.31
N ARG A 207 -14.43 -13.77 -6.29
CA ARG A 207 -14.93 -14.57 -7.42
C ARG A 207 -16.05 -13.83 -8.13
N ALA A 208 -15.87 -13.58 -9.42
CA ALA A 208 -16.93 -13.07 -10.28
C ALA A 208 -17.83 -14.21 -10.78
N ASN A 209 -19.07 -13.88 -11.14
CA ASN A 209 -20.07 -14.86 -11.60
C ASN A 209 -19.67 -15.57 -12.91
N ASN A 210 -18.81 -14.95 -13.71
CA ASN A 210 -18.29 -15.55 -14.95
C ASN A 210 -17.10 -16.50 -14.72
N GLY A 211 -16.74 -16.77 -13.46
CA GLY A 211 -15.64 -17.67 -13.08
C GLY A 211 -14.26 -17.01 -13.05
N LEU A 212 -14.14 -15.72 -13.39
CA LEU A 212 -12.89 -15.00 -13.16
C LEU A 212 -12.64 -14.86 -11.65
N GLU A 213 -11.39 -15.11 -11.25
CA GLU A 213 -10.93 -14.93 -9.88
C GLU A 213 -10.00 -13.72 -9.84
N PHE A 214 -10.17 -12.90 -8.82
CA PHE A 214 -9.35 -11.72 -8.54
C PHE A 214 -8.75 -11.82 -7.15
N VAL A 215 -7.65 -11.12 -6.95
CA VAL A 215 -6.98 -10.98 -5.66
C VAL A 215 -6.56 -9.52 -5.50
N PHE A 216 -6.38 -9.09 -4.26
CA PHE A 216 -5.69 -7.81 -4.02
C PHE A 216 -4.21 -7.95 -4.42
N ASP A 217 -3.64 -6.91 -5.00
CA ASP A 217 -2.20 -6.86 -5.31
C ASP A 217 -1.35 -6.92 -4.03
N ASP A 218 -1.89 -6.36 -2.94
CA ASP A 218 -1.33 -6.44 -1.59
C ASP A 218 -2.44 -6.66 -0.55
N GLU A 219 -2.14 -7.39 0.53
CA GLU A 219 -3.07 -7.71 1.62
C GLU A 219 -3.57 -6.45 2.36
N ILE A 220 -2.81 -5.35 2.32
CA ILE A 220 -3.23 -4.09 2.95
C ILE A 220 -4.52 -3.54 2.36
N TYR A 221 -4.80 -3.84 1.09
CA TYR A 221 -6.01 -3.39 0.39
C TYR A 221 -7.21 -4.26 0.71
N ASP A 222 -7.02 -5.44 1.32
CA ASP A 222 -8.14 -6.29 1.68
C ASP A 222 -8.96 -5.67 2.81
N ASN A 223 -10.07 -5.02 2.46
CA ASN A 223 -11.06 -4.51 3.39
C ASN A 223 -12.31 -5.41 3.45
N ILE A 224 -12.27 -6.59 2.86
CA ILE A 224 -13.36 -7.57 2.92
C ILE A 224 -13.38 -8.25 4.30
N LYS A 225 -12.21 -8.41 4.93
CA LYS A 225 -12.07 -8.97 6.27
C LYS A 225 -12.01 -7.86 7.33
N PRO A 226 -12.82 -7.90 8.41
CA PRO A 226 -12.71 -6.92 9.49
C PRO A 226 -11.33 -7.00 10.17
N LYS A 227 -10.54 -5.94 10.04
CA LYS A 227 -9.24 -5.79 10.72
C LYS A 227 -9.48 -5.45 12.19
N GLN A 228 -9.13 -6.34 13.12
CA GLN A 228 -9.12 -5.99 14.55
C GLN A 228 -8.01 -4.97 14.82
N ILE A 229 -8.37 -3.83 15.42
CA ILE A 229 -7.40 -2.82 15.88
C ILE A 229 -6.82 -3.28 17.22
N LEU A 230 -5.55 -3.69 17.24
CA LEU A 230 -4.88 -4.29 18.39
C LEU A 230 -3.96 -3.34 19.16
N THR A 231 -3.76 -2.11 18.69
CA THR A 231 -2.65 -1.24 19.17
C THR A 231 -3.02 -0.15 20.16
N ARG A 232 -4.31 0.04 20.49
CA ARG A 232 -4.73 0.99 21.51
C ARG A 232 -5.11 0.26 22.80
N LEU A 233 -4.15 0.20 23.73
CA LEU A 233 -4.45 -0.07 25.13
C LEU A 233 -5.24 1.13 25.67
N GLY A 234 -6.49 0.92 26.08
CA GLY A 234 -7.29 1.95 26.74
C GLY A 234 -6.76 2.27 28.13
N ALA A 235 -7.61 2.69 29.06
CA ALA A 235 -7.23 2.86 30.48
C ALA A 235 -6.81 1.55 31.19
N ASN A 236 -6.65 0.45 30.46
CA ASN A 236 -6.21 -0.82 30.99
C ASN A 236 -4.69 -0.78 31.25
N THR A 237 -4.30 -1.29 32.42
CA THR A 237 -2.89 -1.38 32.84
C THR A 237 -2.32 -2.79 32.69
N ASP A 238 -3.16 -3.76 32.30
CA ASP A 238 -2.71 -5.13 32.07
C ASP A 238 -1.83 -5.21 30.82
N ILE A 239 -0.67 -5.83 30.97
CA ILE A 239 0.24 -6.13 29.86
C ILE A 239 -0.41 -7.21 28.98
N PRO A 240 -0.55 -6.99 27.66
CA PRO A 240 -1.02 -8.02 26.75
C PRO A 240 -0.18 -9.29 26.82
N SER A 241 -0.82 -10.46 26.72
CA SER A 241 -0.14 -11.76 26.85
C SER A 241 1.03 -11.92 25.88
N ASN A 242 0.87 -11.45 24.65
CA ASN A 242 1.90 -11.48 23.61
C ASN A 242 3.09 -10.53 23.86
N MET A 243 3.00 -9.64 24.85
CA MET A 243 4.07 -8.73 25.27
C MET A 243 4.77 -9.17 26.56
N ASN A 244 4.23 -10.13 27.32
CA ASN A 244 4.77 -10.53 28.63
C ASN A 244 6.26 -10.86 28.60
N LYS A 245 6.72 -11.60 27.58
CA LYS A 245 8.12 -12.01 27.44
C LYS A 245 9.07 -10.81 27.34
N MET A 246 8.65 -9.73 26.68
CA MET A 246 9.43 -8.50 26.53
C MET A 246 9.59 -7.77 27.87
N PHE A 247 8.53 -7.73 28.69
CA PHE A 247 8.59 -7.16 30.04
C PHE A 247 9.45 -8.00 30.99
N ASP A 248 9.33 -9.33 30.94
CA ASP A 248 10.22 -10.23 31.67
C ASP A 248 11.69 -10.05 31.24
N ALA A 249 11.93 -9.86 29.93
CA ALA A 249 13.27 -9.63 29.40
C ALA A 249 13.92 -8.39 30.00
N LYS A 250 13.15 -7.30 30.19
CA LYS A 250 13.63 -6.08 30.84
C LYS A 250 14.08 -6.33 32.27
N ARG A 251 13.34 -7.17 33.02
CA ARG A 251 13.72 -7.56 34.37
C ARG A 251 15.04 -8.33 34.40
N PHE A 252 15.24 -9.31 33.52
CA PHE A 252 16.52 -10.02 33.45
C PHE A 252 17.67 -9.11 32.98
N LYS A 253 17.40 -8.20 32.04
CA LYS A 253 18.36 -7.16 31.64
C LYS A 253 18.86 -6.36 32.84
N ASP A 254 17.98 -5.91 33.71
CA ASP A 254 18.35 -5.09 34.86
C ASP A 254 19.04 -5.89 35.98
N GLN A 255 18.61 -7.14 36.19
CA GLN A 255 19.12 -7.98 37.28
C GLN A 255 20.46 -8.63 36.97
N VAL A 256 20.66 -9.11 35.74
CA VAL A 256 21.84 -9.93 35.36
C VAL A 256 22.59 -9.40 34.14
N ASN A 257 22.21 -8.23 33.62
CA ASN A 257 22.89 -7.53 32.53
C ASN A 257 23.10 -8.39 31.27
N ILE A 258 22.08 -9.14 30.86
CA ILE A 258 22.00 -9.80 29.54
C ILE A 258 21.43 -8.82 28.50
N TRP A 259 21.25 -9.21 27.24
CA TRP A 259 20.38 -8.43 26.33
C TRP A 259 18.96 -8.96 26.36
N GLN A 260 17.97 -8.08 26.18
CA GLN A 260 16.56 -8.48 26.23
C GLN A 260 16.25 -9.57 25.19
N ARG A 261 16.78 -9.41 23.97
CA ARG A 261 16.61 -10.38 22.89
C ARG A 261 17.30 -11.73 23.14
N ASP A 262 18.31 -11.81 24.01
CA ASP A 262 18.85 -13.11 24.45
C ASP A 262 17.78 -13.92 25.19
N TYR A 263 17.03 -13.27 26.07
CA TYR A 263 15.95 -13.94 26.81
C TYR A 263 14.73 -14.21 25.92
N ILE A 264 14.38 -13.29 25.03
CA ILE A 264 13.18 -13.43 24.18
C ILE A 264 13.38 -14.54 23.14
N TYR A 265 14.50 -14.54 22.41
CA TYR A 265 14.73 -15.48 21.30
C TYR A 265 15.45 -16.76 21.70
N TYR A 266 16.14 -16.81 22.84
CA TYR A 266 16.95 -17.96 23.24
C TYR A 266 16.71 -18.44 24.67
N ASP A 267 15.75 -17.86 25.40
CA ASP A 267 15.48 -18.17 26.81
C ASP A 267 16.70 -18.04 27.75
N ILE A 268 17.75 -17.31 27.32
CA ILE A 268 18.96 -17.10 28.10
C ILE A 268 18.67 -16.04 29.17
N ASN A 269 18.62 -16.47 30.43
CA ASN A 269 18.34 -15.62 31.59
C ASN A 269 19.56 -15.42 32.51
N SER A 270 20.75 -15.82 32.07
CA SER A 270 22.01 -15.64 32.80
C SER A 270 23.18 -15.47 31.83
N VAL A 271 24.29 -14.87 32.29
CA VAL A 271 25.45 -14.55 31.43
C VAL A 271 26.05 -15.79 30.78
N THR A 272 26.08 -16.92 31.48
CA THR A 272 26.62 -18.21 31.01
C THR A 272 25.53 -19.17 30.53
N GLY A 273 24.29 -18.70 30.38
CA GLY A 273 23.16 -19.51 29.94
C GLY A 273 23.32 -19.97 28.49
N ARG A 274 22.50 -20.94 28.10
CA ARG A 274 22.40 -21.44 26.73
C ARG A 274 20.93 -21.69 26.37
N GLY A 275 20.60 -21.62 25.09
CA GLY A 275 19.28 -22.03 24.63
C GLY A 275 19.13 -22.05 23.12
N SER A 276 18.13 -22.80 22.67
CA SER A 276 17.71 -22.92 21.27
C SER A 276 16.97 -21.67 20.81
N PHE A 277 17.01 -21.41 19.51
CA PHE A 277 16.22 -20.35 18.89
C PHE A 277 14.72 -20.61 19.04
N ASN A 278 13.98 -19.60 19.45
CA ASN A 278 12.53 -19.62 19.58
C ASN A 278 11.88 -18.79 18.46
N GLU A 279 11.26 -19.48 17.51
CA GLU A 279 10.60 -18.86 16.35
C GLU A 279 9.23 -18.24 16.65
N ASN A 280 8.69 -18.44 17.87
CA ASN A 280 7.38 -17.89 18.25
C ASN A 280 7.42 -16.39 18.54
N PHE A 281 8.54 -15.71 18.36
CA PHE A 281 8.69 -14.28 18.57
C PHE A 281 9.14 -13.57 17.30
N GLY A 282 8.73 -12.31 17.14
CA GLY A 282 9.03 -11.50 15.97
C GLY A 282 9.19 -10.02 16.29
N GLU A 283 10.05 -9.34 15.55
CA GLU A 283 10.14 -7.87 15.55
C GLU A 283 8.96 -7.29 14.76
N HIS A 284 8.31 -6.27 15.31
CA HIS A 284 7.15 -5.61 14.72
C HIS A 284 7.26 -4.09 14.79
N ILE A 285 6.88 -3.37 13.74
CA ILE A 285 6.65 -1.93 13.84
C ILE A 285 5.33 -1.70 14.57
N TYR A 286 5.39 -1.01 15.70
CA TYR A 286 4.24 -0.71 16.56
C TYR A 286 3.65 0.67 16.24
N SER A 287 4.50 1.65 16.01
CA SER A 287 4.10 3.00 15.66
C SER A 287 5.08 3.66 14.71
N PHE A 288 4.59 4.66 13.99
CA PHE A 288 5.32 5.51 13.07
C PHE A 288 5.00 6.97 13.36
N GLN A 289 5.99 7.85 13.27
CA GLN A 289 5.80 9.28 13.47
C GLN A 289 6.76 10.06 12.56
N LEU A 290 6.22 10.96 11.75
CA LEU A 290 7.03 11.95 11.04
C LEU A 290 7.61 12.96 12.02
N LEU A 291 8.84 13.40 11.78
CA LEU A 291 9.55 14.38 12.59
C LEU A 291 9.81 15.66 11.80
N GLY A 292 10.53 16.61 12.42
CA GLY A 292 10.91 17.87 11.78
C GLY A 292 9.82 18.94 11.79
N ASP A 293 9.94 19.90 10.88
CA ASP A 293 8.93 20.94 10.68
C ASP A 293 7.64 20.30 10.10
N PRO A 294 6.47 20.48 10.73
CA PRO A 294 5.25 19.80 10.29
C PRO A 294 4.81 20.14 8.86
N ASN A 295 5.03 21.37 8.39
CA ASN A 295 4.71 21.73 7.01
C ASN A 295 5.74 21.15 6.04
N GLY A 296 7.02 21.17 6.39
CA GLY A 296 8.08 20.52 5.63
C GLY A 296 7.85 19.02 5.47
N ALA A 297 7.53 18.33 6.56
CA ALA A 297 7.22 16.90 6.55
C ALA A 297 6.00 16.57 5.69
N TYR A 298 4.93 17.36 5.78
CA TYR A 298 3.74 17.20 4.93
C TYR A 298 4.04 17.46 3.45
N ASN A 299 4.71 18.59 3.15
CA ASN A 299 5.01 18.96 1.76
C ASN A 299 5.95 17.96 1.08
N GLY A 300 6.80 17.27 1.84
CA GLY A 300 7.74 16.29 1.31
C GLY A 300 7.18 14.87 1.12
N ILE A 301 5.87 14.67 1.39
CA ILE A 301 5.18 13.40 1.09
C ILE A 301 3.84 13.63 0.36
N SER A 302 3.50 14.87 0.07
CA SER A 302 2.23 15.29 -0.53
C SER A 302 2.48 16.15 -1.79
N ASP A 303 3.54 15.85 -2.52
CA ASP A 303 3.98 16.62 -3.68
C ASP A 303 3.51 16.05 -5.02
N GLN A 304 2.92 14.85 -5.03
CA GLN A 304 2.44 14.18 -6.23
C GLN A 304 0.91 14.20 -6.38
N THR A 305 0.44 13.67 -7.51
CA THR A 305 -0.98 13.65 -7.86
C THR A 305 -1.62 12.40 -7.31
N GLY A 306 -2.53 12.56 -6.35
CA GLY A 306 -3.21 11.45 -5.66
C GLY A 306 -3.01 11.49 -4.16
N ASP A 307 -1.95 12.15 -3.69
CA ASP A 307 -1.62 12.22 -2.26
C ASP A 307 -2.70 12.99 -1.48
N PRO A 308 -2.98 12.58 -0.23
CA PRO A 308 -3.89 13.31 0.64
C PRO A 308 -3.45 14.76 0.88
N ARG A 309 -4.30 15.71 0.47
CA ARG A 309 -4.10 17.15 0.67
C ARG A 309 -5.12 17.71 1.65
N TYR A 310 -4.76 18.73 2.42
CA TYR A 310 -5.78 19.46 3.18
C TYR A 310 -6.45 20.52 2.30
N ASN A 311 -7.75 20.72 2.52
CA ASN A 311 -8.51 21.78 1.87
C ASN A 311 -8.22 23.13 2.53
N SER A 312 -7.48 23.99 1.83
CA SER A 312 -7.20 25.37 2.27
C SER A 312 -8.37 26.33 2.04
N SER A 313 -9.39 25.88 1.30
CA SER A 313 -10.63 26.59 1.02
C SER A 313 -11.67 26.39 2.13
N PHE A 314 -12.56 27.37 2.26
CA PHE A 314 -13.61 27.56 3.28
C PHE A 314 -14.18 26.29 3.95
N VAL A 315 -14.20 26.27 5.30
CA VAL A 315 -15.03 25.34 6.09
C VAL A 315 -16.17 26.14 6.72
N THR A 316 -17.38 26.07 6.16
CA THR A 316 -18.59 26.75 6.68
C THR A 316 -19.49 25.76 7.42
N GLY A 317 -19.97 26.12 8.61
CA GLY A 317 -21.16 25.47 9.21
C GLY A 317 -22.45 25.95 8.52
N PRO A 318 -23.67 25.52 8.91
CA PRO A 318 -24.11 24.35 9.67
C PRO A 318 -24.78 23.27 8.76
N ARG A 319 -24.57 23.29 7.44
CA ARG A 319 -25.20 22.36 6.47
C ARG A 319 -24.32 21.89 5.29
N GLY A 320 -23.00 22.06 5.34
CA GLY A 320 -22.09 21.50 4.34
C GLY A 320 -20.68 21.54 4.86
N SER A 321 -20.21 20.44 5.42
CA SER A 321 -18.86 20.32 5.96
C SER A 321 -17.98 19.81 4.83
N THR A 322 -17.28 20.71 4.14
CA THR A 322 -16.10 20.34 3.34
C THR A 322 -15.23 19.40 4.17
N PRO A 323 -14.95 18.18 3.69
CA PRO A 323 -13.94 17.33 4.32
C PRO A 323 -12.65 18.15 4.45
N ILE A 324 -12.04 18.16 5.63
CA ILE A 324 -10.84 18.97 5.87
C ILE A 324 -9.64 18.42 5.09
N TRP A 325 -9.63 17.11 4.86
CA TRP A 325 -8.69 16.38 4.01
C TRP A 325 -9.40 15.97 2.71
N THR A 326 -8.67 15.93 1.61
CA THR A 326 -9.09 15.18 0.41
C THR A 326 -9.14 13.70 0.74
N ASP A 327 -9.83 12.95 -0.11
CA ASP A 327 -9.86 11.49 -0.02
C ASP A 327 -8.47 10.88 -0.26
N GLY A 328 -8.31 9.61 0.09
CA GLY A 328 -7.08 8.84 -0.04
C GLY A 328 -6.29 8.65 1.26
N GLU A 329 -5.21 7.86 1.15
CA GLU A 329 -4.29 7.55 2.25
C GLU A 329 -2.85 7.65 1.74
N PHE A 330 -1.93 8.12 2.59
CA PHE A 330 -0.50 8.00 2.31
C PHE A 330 -0.09 6.54 2.39
N GLU A 331 0.81 6.13 1.52
CA GLU A 331 1.21 4.73 1.36
C GLU A 331 2.70 4.58 1.63
N PHE A 332 3.09 3.85 2.69
CA PHE A 332 4.49 3.74 3.10
C PHE A 332 5.04 2.34 2.89
N TRP A 333 6.10 2.21 2.09
CA TRP A 333 6.89 1.00 2.02
C TRP A 333 7.90 0.95 3.15
N VAL A 334 8.01 -0.21 3.78
CA VAL A 334 8.97 -0.57 4.81
C VAL A 334 9.91 -1.62 4.22
N ASN A 335 11.13 -1.19 3.92
CA ASN A 335 12.18 -2.01 3.34
C ASN A 335 13.17 -2.44 4.43
N VAL A 336 13.17 -3.72 4.79
CA VAL A 336 14.01 -4.29 5.84
C VAL A 336 15.16 -5.08 5.22
N LYS A 337 16.38 -4.68 5.56
CA LYS A 337 17.63 -5.30 5.11
C LYS A 337 18.31 -5.98 6.29
N LEU A 338 18.12 -7.30 6.38
CA LEU A 338 18.70 -8.18 7.39
C LEU A 338 19.70 -9.13 6.71
N ALA A 339 20.98 -9.06 7.08
CA ALA A 339 22.01 -9.85 6.41
C ALA A 339 21.88 -11.32 6.77
N SER A 340 22.09 -12.22 5.80
CA SER A 340 22.12 -13.68 6.03
C SER A 340 23.51 -14.27 5.75
N LYS A 341 23.91 -15.30 6.50
CA LYS A 341 25.19 -16.01 6.32
C LYS A 341 25.27 -16.84 5.04
N THR A 342 24.15 -17.35 4.53
CA THR A 342 24.12 -18.45 3.56
C THR A 342 23.38 -18.15 2.26
N ALA A 343 22.68 -17.01 2.16
CA ALA A 343 21.95 -16.62 0.96
C ALA A 343 22.08 -15.11 0.70
N VAL A 344 22.00 -14.69 -0.57
CA VAL A 344 21.59 -13.33 -0.91
C VAL A 344 20.17 -13.19 -0.40
N GLY A 345 19.97 -12.41 0.66
CA GLY A 345 18.64 -12.22 1.22
C GLY A 345 17.78 -11.42 0.25
N ASP A 346 16.64 -11.97 -0.16
CA ASP A 346 15.54 -11.14 -0.63
C ASP A 346 15.17 -10.21 0.53
N GLY A 347 15.29 -8.90 0.34
CA GLY A 347 14.87 -7.92 1.35
C GLY A 347 13.41 -8.15 1.73
N ILE A 348 13.07 -7.97 3.00
CA ILE A 348 11.66 -8.01 3.42
C ILE A 348 11.06 -6.65 3.08
N ARG A 349 10.04 -6.62 2.23
CA ARG A 349 9.31 -5.42 1.85
C ARG A 349 7.87 -5.55 2.33
N LYS A 350 7.43 -4.61 3.16
CA LYS A 350 6.08 -4.53 3.74
C LYS A 350 5.50 -3.15 3.49
N LYS A 351 4.19 -2.98 3.64
CA LYS A 351 3.52 -1.71 3.39
C LYS A 351 2.50 -1.40 4.49
N PHE A 352 2.32 -0.12 4.80
CA PHE A 352 1.18 0.36 5.61
C PHE A 352 0.61 1.64 5.03
N LYS A 353 -0.61 1.99 5.44
CA LYS A 353 -1.32 3.18 5.00
C LYS A 353 -1.70 4.06 6.18
N ALA A 354 -1.78 5.36 5.97
CA ALA A 354 -2.26 6.31 6.96
C ALA A 354 -2.98 7.51 6.32
N LYS A 355 -4.13 7.87 6.88
CA LYS A 355 -4.85 9.10 6.50
C LYS A 355 -4.11 10.34 6.95
N GLY A 356 -4.27 11.45 6.23
CA GLY A 356 -3.67 12.73 6.62
C GLY A 356 -4.02 13.15 8.06
N GLU A 357 -5.27 12.97 8.49
CA GLU A 357 -5.71 13.26 9.86
C GLU A 357 -5.08 12.35 10.94
N GLN A 358 -4.57 11.19 10.56
CA GLN A 358 -3.87 10.28 11.46
C GLN A 358 -2.41 10.69 11.65
N LEU A 359 -1.80 11.32 10.64
CA LEU A 359 -0.42 11.79 10.65
C LEU A 359 -0.26 13.24 11.08
N PHE A 360 -1.29 14.08 10.94
CA PHE A 360 -1.14 15.53 11.09
C PHE A 360 -2.32 16.19 11.83
N ASP A 361 -2.01 17.18 12.67
CA ASP A 361 -3.00 18.14 13.17
C ASP A 361 -2.85 19.45 12.38
N LEU A 362 -3.96 20.05 11.98
CA LEU A 362 -3.98 21.23 11.12
C LEU A 362 -4.00 22.55 11.91
N ASP A 363 -3.33 23.58 11.39
CA ASP A 363 -3.45 24.95 11.90
C ASP A 363 -4.70 25.61 11.31
N ILE A 364 -5.70 25.80 12.16
CA ILE A 364 -7.00 26.37 11.78
C ILE A 364 -7.13 27.79 12.33
N TYR A 365 -7.22 28.76 11.42
CA TYR A 365 -7.52 30.15 11.75
C TYR A 365 -9.02 30.41 11.80
N TYR A 366 -9.46 31.00 12.90
CA TYR A 366 -10.83 31.46 13.11
C TYR A 366 -10.86 33.01 13.11
N PRO A 367 -11.43 33.66 12.08
CA PRO A 367 -11.64 35.10 12.09
C PRO A 367 -12.51 35.58 13.26
N PRO A 368 -12.40 36.87 13.64
CA PRO A 368 -13.17 37.47 14.73
C PRO A 368 -14.70 37.31 14.56
N ARG A 369 -15.40 37.17 15.70
CA ARG A 369 -16.84 36.87 15.83
C ARG A 369 -17.73 37.51 14.76
N GLY A 370 -18.43 36.66 14.00
CA GLY A 370 -19.53 37.07 13.11
C GLY A 370 -19.58 36.37 11.76
N SER A 371 -18.50 35.73 11.30
CA SER A 371 -18.44 35.14 9.96
C SER A 371 -18.84 33.66 9.89
N GLY A 372 -18.73 32.90 10.98
CA GLY A 372 -18.99 31.45 10.98
C GLY A 372 -18.03 30.65 10.09
N THR A 373 -16.85 31.19 9.80
CA THR A 373 -15.85 30.62 8.88
C THR A 373 -14.57 30.23 9.60
N ALA A 374 -13.89 29.20 9.09
CA ALA A 374 -12.55 28.79 9.50
C ALA A 374 -11.67 28.54 8.26
N PHE A 375 -10.36 28.73 8.40
CA PHE A 375 -9.37 28.55 7.33
C PHE A 375 -8.26 27.61 7.77
N VAL A 376 -7.89 26.64 6.95
CA VAL A 376 -6.68 25.82 7.17
C VAL A 376 -5.48 26.57 6.60
N ARG A 377 -4.52 26.94 7.46
CA ARG A 377 -3.31 27.67 7.06
C ARG A 377 -2.12 26.75 6.76
N GLY A 378 -2.21 25.49 7.18
CA GLY A 378 -1.15 24.52 7.06
C GLY A 378 -1.28 23.42 8.10
N VAL A 379 -0.19 22.68 8.26
CA VAL A 379 -0.03 21.66 9.29
C VAL A 379 0.61 22.29 10.52
N SER A 380 0.03 22.03 11.70
CA SER A 380 0.51 22.52 12.99
C SER A 380 1.41 21.53 13.71
N LYS A 381 1.21 20.23 13.50
CA LYS A 381 1.90 19.17 14.24
C LYS A 381 1.87 17.83 13.50
N THR A 382 2.95 17.06 13.61
CA THR A 382 2.99 15.64 13.25
C THR A 382 2.55 14.76 14.42
N LYS A 383 1.83 13.69 14.12
CA LYS A 383 1.22 12.79 15.09
C LYS A 383 1.93 11.45 15.09
N LYS A 384 1.94 10.83 16.26
CA LYS A 384 2.31 9.43 16.40
C LYS A 384 1.16 8.56 15.90
N PHE A 385 1.38 7.89 14.79
CA PHE A 385 0.46 6.95 14.18
C PHE A 385 0.71 5.54 14.72
N PHE A 386 -0.29 4.98 15.38
CA PHE A 386 -0.28 3.58 15.80
C PHE A 386 -0.86 2.74 14.67
N LEU A 387 -0.08 1.79 14.16
CA LEU A 387 -0.56 0.89 13.13
C LEU A 387 -1.77 0.12 13.68
N PRO A 388 -2.85 -0.14 12.93
CA PRO A 388 -4.00 -0.88 13.46
C PRO A 388 -3.61 -2.25 14.04
N GLN A 389 -2.65 -2.93 13.41
CA GLN A 389 -1.98 -4.11 13.93
C GLN A 389 -0.46 -3.90 13.85
N PRO A 390 0.32 -4.32 14.86
CA PRO A 390 1.77 -4.26 14.75
C PRO A 390 2.25 -5.03 13.52
N MET A 391 3.05 -4.38 12.68
CA MET A 391 3.50 -4.98 11.42
C MET A 391 4.67 -5.93 11.69
N TYR A 392 4.45 -7.24 11.54
CA TYR A 392 5.53 -8.24 11.63
C TYR A 392 6.59 -8.01 10.55
N LEU A 393 7.85 -8.02 10.97
CA LEU A 393 9.01 -7.92 10.09
C LEU A 393 9.71 -9.28 9.94
N PHE A 394 10.28 -9.81 11.03
CA PHE A 394 11.05 -11.05 11.03
C PHE A 394 11.28 -11.61 12.45
N SER A 395 11.66 -12.88 12.56
CA SER A 395 12.22 -13.48 13.77
C SER A 395 13.76 -13.49 13.70
N TRP A 396 14.42 -13.09 14.79
CA TRP A 396 15.85 -12.74 14.77
C TRP A 396 16.76 -13.91 15.17
N ASP A 397 16.95 -14.87 14.26
CA ASP A 397 17.90 -15.97 14.45
C ASP A 397 19.36 -15.50 14.19
N LEU A 398 20.10 -15.17 15.24
CA LEU A 398 21.52 -14.80 15.19
C LEU A 398 22.45 -15.92 14.68
N GLU A 399 22.02 -17.18 14.59
CA GLU A 399 22.83 -18.19 13.90
C GLU A 399 22.88 -17.86 12.40
N LYS A 400 21.76 -17.41 11.84
CA LYS A 400 21.58 -17.17 10.40
C LYS A 400 21.79 -15.72 10.00
N PHE A 401 21.40 -14.78 10.86
CA PHE A 401 21.29 -13.36 10.54
C PHE A 401 22.33 -12.49 11.27
N SER A 402 22.57 -11.28 10.73
CA SER A 402 23.44 -10.29 11.36
C SER A 402 22.89 -9.72 12.66
N GLU A 403 23.78 -9.14 13.45
CA GLU A 403 23.42 -8.41 14.68
C GLU A 403 22.62 -7.14 14.42
N THR A 404 22.77 -6.53 13.23
CA THR A 404 22.12 -5.26 12.88
C THR A 404 21.20 -5.46 11.68
N VAL A 405 20.05 -4.80 11.73
CA VAL A 405 19.09 -4.65 10.63
C VAL A 405 18.97 -3.18 10.24
N LYS A 406 18.85 -2.91 8.94
CA LYS A 406 18.52 -1.58 8.41
C LYS A 406 17.06 -1.58 7.96
N ILE A 407 16.30 -0.58 8.39
CA ILE A 407 14.92 -0.34 7.96
C ILE A 407 14.90 0.99 7.22
N THR A 408 14.41 1.00 5.99
CA THR A 408 14.18 2.19 5.19
C THR A 408 12.68 2.36 5.01
N ILE A 409 12.15 3.55 5.24
CA ILE A 409 10.75 3.89 4.94
C ILE A 409 10.74 4.88 3.78
N GLU A 410 9.88 4.64 2.79
CA GLU A 410 9.63 5.52 1.65
C GLU A 410 8.12 5.68 1.48
N GLU A 411 7.69 6.88 1.09
CA GLU A 411 6.32 7.11 0.65
C GLU A 411 6.19 6.67 -0.82
N GLN A 412 5.04 6.07 -1.18
CA GLN A 412 4.78 5.58 -2.52
C GLN A 412 4.02 6.60 -3.36
N ASP A 413 4.69 6.94 -4.45
CA ASP A 413 4.16 7.77 -5.51
C ASP A 413 3.68 7.01 -6.76
N ASP A 414 4.59 6.28 -7.42
CA ASP A 414 4.31 5.48 -8.63
C ASP A 414 4.37 3.98 -8.29
N PRO A 415 3.35 3.17 -8.61
CA PRO A 415 3.37 1.73 -8.34
C PRO A 415 4.48 0.96 -9.09
N GLU A 416 5.07 1.51 -10.16
CA GLU A 416 6.12 0.83 -10.90
C GLU A 416 7.41 0.70 -10.07
N THR A 417 7.94 -0.52 -9.94
CA THR A 417 9.13 -0.79 -9.14
C THR A 417 10.44 -0.80 -9.94
N ILE A 418 11.52 -0.33 -9.32
CA ILE A 418 12.92 -0.49 -9.78
C ILE A 418 13.64 -1.42 -8.81
N THR A 419 14.46 -2.34 -9.33
CA THR A 419 15.32 -3.22 -8.51
C THR A 419 16.79 -2.85 -8.66
N ASN A 420 17.46 -2.58 -7.54
CA ASN A 420 18.88 -2.28 -7.44
C ASN A 420 19.60 -3.31 -6.54
N SER A 421 20.93 -3.36 -6.59
CA SER A 421 21.72 -4.16 -5.66
C SER A 421 22.59 -3.27 -4.76
N GLU A 422 22.54 -3.51 -3.46
CA GLU A 422 23.40 -2.86 -2.46
C GLU A 422 24.37 -3.85 -1.84
N LYS A 423 25.60 -3.41 -1.58
CA LYS A 423 26.63 -4.18 -0.88
C LYS A 423 26.86 -3.60 0.51
N THR A 424 26.99 -4.43 1.53
CA THR A 424 27.29 -3.99 2.91
C THR A 424 28.10 -5.03 3.64
N THR A 425 28.98 -4.60 4.55
CA THR A 425 29.68 -5.49 5.48
C THR A 425 28.86 -5.66 6.74
N SER A 426 28.57 -6.91 7.12
CA SER A 426 27.77 -7.25 8.29
C SER A 426 28.49 -8.22 9.20
N THR A 427 28.25 -8.09 10.50
CA THR A 427 28.86 -8.91 11.54
C THR A 427 27.88 -9.96 12.05
N PHE A 428 28.40 -11.17 12.26
CA PHE A 428 27.66 -12.36 12.63
C PHE A 428 28.21 -13.01 13.90
N ALA A 429 27.31 -13.58 14.70
CA ALA A 429 27.65 -14.30 15.92
C ALA A 429 28.23 -15.69 15.60
N THR A 430 29.21 -16.11 16.41
CA THR A 430 29.89 -17.41 16.28
C THR A 430 29.74 -18.29 17.53
N ASN A 431 29.11 -17.78 18.60
CA ASN A 431 28.92 -18.49 19.87
C ASN A 431 27.73 -19.47 19.83
N PHE A 432 27.76 -20.39 18.86
CA PHE A 432 26.77 -21.46 18.72
C PHE A 432 27.44 -22.83 18.81
N GLU A 433 26.89 -23.72 19.63
CA GLU A 433 27.38 -25.08 19.80
C GLU A 433 26.27 -26.10 19.58
N PHE A 434 26.61 -27.24 18.96
CA PHE A 434 25.66 -28.32 18.75
C PHE A 434 25.37 -29.07 20.06
N ASN A 435 24.10 -29.22 20.40
CA ASN A 435 23.65 -30.02 21.54
C ASN A 435 23.07 -31.35 21.04
N ALA A 436 23.85 -32.42 21.22
CA ALA A 436 23.48 -33.76 20.78
C ALA A 436 22.23 -34.33 21.46
N SER A 437 21.83 -33.80 22.61
CA SER A 437 20.66 -34.30 23.36
C SER A 437 19.34 -33.87 22.74
N ILE A 438 19.31 -32.69 22.11
CA ILE A 438 18.12 -32.13 21.44
C ILE A 438 18.25 -32.12 19.91
N GLY A 439 19.44 -32.41 19.38
CA GLY A 439 19.67 -32.49 17.93
C GLY A 439 19.77 -31.14 17.23
N GLU A 440 19.93 -30.05 17.98
CA GLU A 440 19.93 -28.67 17.49
C GLU A 440 21.16 -27.90 17.98
N LYS A 441 21.45 -26.75 17.35
CA LYS A 441 22.46 -25.82 17.84
C LYS A 441 21.82 -24.82 18.81
N GLU A 442 22.57 -24.52 19.86
CA GLU A 442 22.16 -23.54 20.87
C GLU A 442 23.12 -22.36 20.87
N LYS A 443 22.58 -21.18 21.16
CA LYS A 443 23.40 -20.02 21.49
C LYS A 443 24.04 -20.25 22.86
N VAL A 444 25.34 -19.99 22.98
CA VAL A 444 26.11 -20.16 24.22
C VAL A 444 26.52 -18.81 24.77
N GLY A 445 26.05 -18.50 25.97
CA GLY A 445 26.29 -17.25 26.67
C GLY A 445 25.38 -16.10 26.20
N ALA A 446 25.20 -15.11 27.08
CA ALA A 446 24.51 -13.88 26.76
C ALA A 446 25.39 -12.94 25.92
N LYS A 447 24.74 -11.99 25.23
CA LYS A 447 25.34 -10.98 24.35
C LYS A 447 26.01 -11.54 23.11
N PHE A 448 26.44 -10.63 22.24
CA PHE A 448 27.24 -10.89 21.06
C PHE A 448 28.72 -11.04 21.43
N GLY A 449 29.39 -12.02 20.83
CA GLY A 449 30.85 -12.06 20.81
C GLY A 449 31.55 -12.43 22.12
N ALA A 450 30.92 -13.18 23.03
CA ALA A 450 31.58 -13.68 24.24
C ALA A 450 32.85 -14.51 23.95
N THR A 451 33.00 -15.05 22.73
CA THR A 451 34.17 -15.81 22.25
C THR A 451 34.79 -15.23 20.97
N SER A 452 34.01 -14.95 19.92
CA SER A 452 34.47 -14.28 18.69
C SER A 452 33.29 -13.74 17.84
N THR A 453 33.59 -13.06 16.73
CA THR A 453 32.61 -12.59 15.73
C THR A 453 33.19 -12.79 14.33
N GLU A 454 32.34 -12.92 13.32
CA GLU A 454 32.76 -12.99 11.91
C GLU A 454 32.13 -11.84 11.12
N SER A 455 32.90 -11.15 10.28
CA SER A 455 32.37 -10.12 9.36
C SER A 455 32.39 -10.63 7.92
N LYS A 456 31.29 -10.47 7.20
CA LYS A 456 31.18 -10.81 5.78
C LYS A 456 30.59 -9.66 4.99
N GLU A 457 31.04 -9.52 3.74
CA GLU A 457 30.33 -8.69 2.77
C GLU A 457 29.12 -9.46 2.25
N VAL A 458 27.95 -8.82 2.33
CA VAL A 458 26.67 -9.34 1.86
C VAL A 458 26.08 -8.40 0.81
N PHE A 459 25.28 -8.98 -0.08
CA PHE A 459 24.54 -8.25 -1.11
C PHE A 459 23.04 -8.32 -0.81
N TYR A 460 22.34 -7.23 -1.06
CA TYR A 460 20.89 -7.12 -1.00
C TYR A 460 20.32 -6.81 -2.37
N SER A 461 19.15 -7.36 -2.66
CA SER A 461 18.25 -6.82 -3.68
C SER A 461 17.37 -5.75 -3.02
N VAL A 462 17.33 -4.56 -3.60
CA VAL A 462 16.56 -3.41 -3.10
C VAL A 462 15.51 -3.10 -4.14
N VAL A 463 14.24 -3.17 -3.75
CA VAL A 463 13.12 -2.79 -4.60
C VAL A 463 12.60 -1.46 -4.09
N THR A 464 12.61 -0.44 -4.94
CA THR A 464 12.02 0.87 -4.66
C THR A 464 10.93 1.14 -5.70
N THR A 465 9.97 2.00 -5.38
CA THR A 465 9.01 2.52 -6.38
C THR A 465 9.64 3.66 -7.18
N LYS A 466 9.16 3.88 -8.41
CA LYS A 466 9.59 5.02 -9.23
C LYS A 466 9.14 6.31 -8.55
N ASN A 467 10.00 7.33 -8.62
CA ASN A 467 9.77 8.65 -8.03
C ASN A 467 9.46 8.67 -6.52
N ALA A 468 9.62 7.55 -5.81
CA ALA A 468 9.34 7.45 -4.39
C ALA A 468 10.17 8.44 -3.58
N ASP A 469 9.58 8.97 -2.51
CA ASP A 469 10.26 9.83 -1.54
C ASP A 469 10.83 9.03 -0.35
N PRO A 470 12.15 8.72 -0.34
CA PRO A 470 12.78 8.02 0.77
C PRO A 470 12.85 8.93 2.00
N LEU A 471 12.22 8.51 3.09
CA LEU A 471 12.25 9.21 4.38
C LEU A 471 13.55 8.93 5.16
N GLY A 472 14.33 7.93 4.73
CA GLY A 472 15.65 7.60 5.26
C GLY A 472 15.72 6.27 6.03
N ASP A 473 16.84 6.08 6.74
CA ASP A 473 17.25 4.80 7.31
C ASP A 473 17.28 4.81 8.85
N VAL A 474 16.75 3.75 9.45
CA VAL A 474 16.92 3.41 10.87
C VAL A 474 17.73 2.11 11.00
N TYR A 475 18.66 2.08 11.95
CA TYR A 475 19.45 0.90 12.27
C TYR A 475 19.06 0.34 13.63
N ILE A 476 18.68 -0.93 13.68
CA ILE A 476 18.33 -1.63 14.91
C ILE A 476 19.37 -2.71 15.13
N ALA A 477 19.98 -2.74 16.31
CA ALA A 477 20.90 -3.79 16.72
C ALA A 477 20.22 -4.76 17.68
N PHE A 478 20.59 -6.04 17.62
CA PHE A 478 20.05 -7.08 18.48
C PHE A 478 20.23 -6.73 19.97
N GLY A 479 21.38 -6.15 20.31
CA GLY A 479 21.71 -5.71 21.67
C GLY A 479 21.04 -4.44 22.16
N HIS A 480 20.29 -3.72 21.30
CA HIS A 480 19.46 -2.61 21.76
C HIS A 480 18.35 -3.12 22.67
N ASP A 481 18.04 -2.38 23.74
CA ASP A 481 16.87 -2.67 24.56
C ASP A 481 15.60 -2.61 23.68
N VAL A 482 14.62 -3.48 23.93
CA VAL A 482 13.32 -3.44 23.24
C VAL A 482 12.43 -2.41 23.93
N ILE A 483 12.37 -2.50 25.26
CA ILE A 483 11.73 -1.51 26.15
C ILE A 483 12.70 -1.00 27.20
N ILE A 484 12.44 0.19 27.71
CA ILE A 484 13.26 0.85 28.75
C ILE A 484 12.59 0.84 30.14
N SER A 485 11.36 0.34 30.25
CA SER A 485 10.60 0.25 31.52
C SER A 485 9.97 -1.14 31.67
N GLU A 486 9.96 -1.68 32.89
CA GLU A 486 9.22 -2.90 33.26
C GLU A 486 7.72 -2.66 33.44
N GLN A 487 7.28 -1.41 33.36
CA GLN A 487 5.88 -1.00 33.50
C GLN A 487 5.42 -0.22 32.27
N LEU A 488 4.13 -0.31 31.98
CA LEU A 488 3.49 0.60 31.03
C LEU A 488 3.64 2.04 31.52
N VAL A 489 3.92 2.95 30.59
CA VAL A 489 4.04 4.39 30.85
C VAL A 489 2.83 5.10 30.28
N ASP A 490 2.34 6.10 31.00
CA ASP A 490 1.27 6.96 30.50
C ASP A 490 1.84 8.01 29.56
N ASN A 491 1.48 7.89 28.28
CA ASN A 491 1.98 8.75 27.22
C ASN A 491 1.51 10.22 27.36
N ASN A 492 0.42 10.46 28.09
CA ASN A 492 -0.12 11.80 28.31
C ASN A 492 0.68 12.63 29.33
N LEU A 493 1.60 12.02 30.08
CA LEU A 493 2.47 12.70 31.04
C LEU A 493 3.82 13.14 30.45
N ILE A 494 4.08 12.87 29.17
CA ILE A 494 5.40 13.09 28.53
C ILE A 494 5.52 14.50 27.88
N THR A 495 4.58 15.42 28.11
CA THR A 495 4.70 16.82 27.63
C THR A 495 4.96 17.80 28.78
N PRO A 496 6.15 18.46 28.85
CA PRO A 496 6.36 19.60 29.73
C PRO A 496 5.76 20.88 29.14
N THR A 497 4.91 21.51 29.95
CA THR A 497 4.67 22.96 30.10
C THR A 497 4.17 23.75 28.89
N GLY A 498 2.87 24.06 28.92
CA GLY A 498 2.28 25.23 28.28
C GLY A 498 0.96 25.56 28.97
N GLU A 499 0.91 26.67 29.71
CA GLU A 499 -0.25 27.12 30.47
C GLU A 499 -1.49 27.27 29.58
N THR A 500 -2.52 26.44 29.80
CA THR A 500 -3.90 26.83 29.52
C THR A 500 -4.83 26.34 30.64
N GLN A 501 -5.60 27.27 31.18
CA GLN A 501 -6.54 27.08 32.28
C GLN A 501 -7.76 26.27 31.82
N ARG A 502 -7.74 24.97 32.10
CA ARG A 502 -8.85 24.04 32.44
C ARG A 502 -8.21 22.66 32.55
N PRO A 503 -8.39 21.88 33.64
CA PRO A 503 -7.82 20.53 33.68
C PRO A 503 -8.48 19.73 32.56
N PRO A 504 -7.75 19.26 31.53
CA PRO A 504 -8.32 18.29 30.61
C PRO A 504 -8.70 17.07 31.44
N THR A 505 -9.88 16.49 31.19
CA THR A 505 -10.20 15.15 31.68
C THR A 505 -9.06 14.23 31.25
N HIS A 506 -8.22 13.85 32.21
CA HIS A 506 -7.07 13.00 31.96
C HIS A 506 -7.56 11.57 31.75
N TYR A 507 -7.55 11.13 30.50
CA TYR A 507 -7.75 9.73 30.13
C TYR A 507 -6.37 9.10 30.00
N PRO A 508 -5.91 8.28 30.97
CA PRO A 508 -4.58 7.68 30.89
C PRO A 508 -4.46 6.79 29.65
N ASN A 509 -3.32 6.88 28.96
CA ASN A 509 -3.01 6.08 27.77
C ASN A 509 -1.71 5.32 28.03
N TYR A 510 -1.85 4.15 28.64
CA TYR A 510 -0.74 3.30 29.06
C TYR A 510 -0.15 2.52 27.88
N GLN A 511 1.16 2.62 27.66
CA GLN A 511 1.85 1.97 26.55
C GLN A 511 3.21 1.44 27.00
N PRO A 512 3.79 0.42 26.32
CA PRO A 512 5.17 0.05 26.57
C PRO A 512 6.12 1.23 26.31
N ALA A 513 7.09 1.42 27.20
CA ALA A 513 8.16 2.40 26.98
C ALA A 513 9.18 1.81 26.01
N PHE A 514 8.89 1.88 24.70
CA PHE A 514 9.81 1.39 23.67
C PHE A 514 11.12 2.16 23.63
N ASN A 515 12.15 1.53 23.07
CA ASN A 515 13.45 2.17 22.86
C ASN A 515 13.29 3.45 22.00
N PRO A 516 13.73 4.63 22.49
CA PRO A 516 13.55 5.88 21.78
C PRO A 516 14.53 6.11 20.63
N SER A 517 15.51 5.22 20.42
CA SER A 517 16.66 5.44 19.53
C SER A 517 16.39 5.23 18.05
N TYR A 518 15.20 4.72 17.69
CA TYR A 518 14.86 4.36 16.31
C TYR A 518 14.32 5.56 15.54
N ILE A 519 15.24 6.48 15.22
CA ILE A 519 14.99 7.76 14.56
C ILE A 519 15.88 7.87 13.32
N SER A 520 15.30 8.23 12.17
CA SER A 520 16.02 8.56 10.93
C SER A 520 16.16 10.07 10.83
N GLY A 521 17.29 10.61 11.30
CA GLY A 521 17.57 12.05 11.26
C GLY A 521 16.43 12.91 11.80
N ASP A 522 16.01 13.91 11.03
CA ASP A 522 14.84 14.75 11.32
C ASP A 522 13.57 14.29 10.56
N SER A 523 13.60 13.11 9.93
CA SER A 523 12.54 12.66 9.02
C SER A 523 11.44 11.87 9.71
N TYR A 524 11.79 10.78 10.42
CA TYR A 524 10.81 9.93 11.09
C TYR A 524 11.36 9.18 12.30
N LYS A 525 10.43 8.72 13.14
CA LYS A 525 10.64 7.81 14.26
C LYS A 525 9.74 6.59 14.10
N ILE A 526 10.25 5.41 14.44
CA ILE A 526 9.44 4.21 14.63
C ILE A 526 9.60 3.68 16.05
N GLU A 527 8.58 2.97 16.53
CA GLU A 527 8.71 2.12 17.70
C GLU A 527 8.62 0.67 17.28
N VAL A 528 9.56 -0.15 17.76
CA VAL A 528 9.65 -1.56 17.40
C VAL A 528 9.44 -2.41 18.66
N ALA A 529 8.51 -3.34 18.55
CA ALA A 529 8.15 -4.29 19.59
C ALA A 529 8.63 -5.70 19.22
N THR A 530 9.01 -6.51 20.20
CA THR A 530 9.22 -7.95 20.00
C THR A 530 8.04 -8.70 20.60
N LEU A 531 7.18 -9.26 19.75
CA LEU A 531 5.89 -9.84 20.14
C LEU A 531 5.86 -11.35 19.91
N GLN A 532 5.08 -12.06 20.73
CA GLN A 532 4.73 -13.46 20.48
C GLN A 532 3.77 -13.58 19.29
N LEU A 533 4.01 -14.55 18.40
CA LEU A 533 3.30 -14.76 17.13
C LEU A 533 2.08 -15.69 17.24
N TYR A 534 2.16 -16.73 18.10
CA TYR A 534 1.16 -17.80 18.23
C TYR A 534 0.72 -18.00 19.67
#